data_AF-A0A350CLJ5-F1
#
_entry.id   AF-A0A350CLJ5-F1
#
_cell.length_a   1.000
_cell.length_b   1.000
_cell.length_c   1.000
_cell.angle_alpha   90.00
_cell.angle_beta   90.00
_cell.angle_gamma   90.00
#
_symmetry.space_group_name_H-M   'P 1'
#
loop_
_entity.id
_entity.type
_entity.pdbx_description
1 polymer ?
#
loop_
_entity_poly.entity_id
_entity_poly.type
_entity_poly.pdbx_seq_one_letter_code
_entity_poly.pdbx_strand_id
1 'polypeptide(L)'
;RQHPELAAPFQKLRQDIARSTALVDSLLTLARLDPLAREQLQVEPVALAPLFERLLAAHAPQAARRGIVVDARCELESVDADPRMLEIALRNLLDNALRYG
;
A
#
# COMPACT_ATOMS: atom_id res chain seq x y z
N ARG A 1 -35.23 -0.10 20.01
CA ARG A 1 -35.11 1.22 19.33
C ARG A 1 -33.66 1.37 18.94
N GLN A 2 -33.32 1.26 17.65
CA GLN A 2 -31.96 1.49 17.16
C GLN A 2 -31.70 3.00 17.25
N HIS A 3 -30.65 3.41 17.96
CA HIS A 3 -30.30 4.81 18.19
C HIS A 3 -29.44 5.32 17.01
N PRO A 4 -30.01 6.04 16.02
CA PRO A 4 -29.30 6.45 14.81
C PRO A 4 -28.30 7.58 15.08
N GLU A 5 -28.45 8.28 16.21
CA GLU A 5 -27.67 9.46 16.58
C GLU A 5 -26.23 9.14 17.01
N LEU A 6 -25.96 7.89 17.42
CA LEU A 6 -24.61 7.42 17.75
C LEU A 6 -23.81 7.03 16.50
N ALA A 7 -24.47 6.79 15.37
CA ALA A 7 -23.81 6.32 14.15
C ALA A 7 -22.87 7.39 13.56
N ALA A 8 -23.32 8.65 13.51
CA ALA A 8 -22.53 9.74 12.93
C ALA A 8 -21.23 10.06 13.72
N PRO A 9 -21.24 10.16 15.06
CA PRO A 9 -20.02 10.29 15.86
C PRO A 9 -19.05 9.11 15.69
N PHE A 10 -19.55 7.88 15.64
CA PHE A 10 -18.73 6.69 15.41
C PHE A 10 -18.10 6.67 14.03
N GLN A 11 -18.83 7.14 13.01
CA GLN A 11 -18.34 7.22 11.65
C GLN A 11 -17.22 8.26 11.53
N LYS A 12 -17.37 9.41 12.20
CA LYS A 12 -16.35 10.46 12.29
C LYS A 12 -15.10 9.95 13.01
N LEU A 13 -15.24 9.29 14.16
CA LEU A 13 -14.11 8.70 14.87
C LEU A 13 -13.35 7.66 14.02
N ARG A 14 -14.08 6.83 13.26
CA ARG A 14 -13.48 5.89 12.31
C ARG A 14 -12.69 6.60 11.22
N GLN A 15 -13.20 7.71 10.69
CA GLN A 15 -12.50 8.51 9.67
C GLN A 15 -11.24 9.16 10.24
N ASP A 16 -11.31 9.67 11.47
CA ASP A 16 -10.17 10.29 12.15
C ASP A 16 -9.07 9.27 12.44
N ILE A 17 -9.44 8.06 12.89
CA ILE A 17 -8.49 6.95 13.06
C ILE A 17 -7.84 6.58 11.73
N ALA A 18 -8.64 6.41 10.67
CA ALA A 18 -8.11 6.06 9.35
C ALA A 18 -7.14 7.12 8.80
N ARG A 19 -7.42 8.41 9.05
CA ARG A 19 -6.55 9.52 8.68
C ARG A 19 -5.24 9.49 9.46
N SER A 20 -5.29 9.29 10.79
CA SER A 20 -4.10 9.19 11.63
C SER A 20 -3.23 8.00 11.23
N THR A 21 -3.81 6.84 10.94
CA THR A 21 -3.08 5.68 10.42
C THR A 21 -2.38 6.01 9.10
N ALA A 22 -3.07 6.65 8.16
CA ALA A 22 -2.47 7.04 6.88
C ALA A 22 -1.30 8.03 7.04
N LEU A 23 -1.39 8.97 7.99
CA LEU A 23 -0.30 9.91 8.29
C LEU A 23 0.91 9.19 8.92
N VAL A 24 0.67 8.24 9.83
CA VAL A 24 1.74 7.42 10.41
C VAL A 24 2.43 6.57 9.35
N ASP A 25 1.68 5.91 8.46
CA ASP A 25 2.23 5.11 7.36
C ASP A 25 3.06 5.98 6.41
N SER A 26 2.60 7.20 6.13
CA SER A 26 3.32 8.18 5.31
C SER A 26 4.63 8.63 5.97
N LEU A 27 4.60 8.91 7.28
CA LEU A 27 5.79 9.25 8.06
C LEU A 27 6.80 8.10 8.13
N LEU A 28 6.33 6.87 8.31
CA LEU A 28 7.19 5.67 8.29
C LEU A 28 7.79 5.42 6.90
N THR A 29 7.05 5.73 5.84
CA THR A 29 7.55 5.66 4.46
C THR A 29 8.65 6.72 4.25
N LEU A 30 8.42 7.95 4.70
CA LEU A 30 9.39 9.03 4.63
C LEU A 30 10.65 8.74 5.46
N ALA A 31 10.50 8.18 6.67
CA ALA A 31 11.62 7.80 7.52
C ALA A 31 12.50 6.70 6.89
N ARG A 32 11.92 5.84 6.04
CA ARG A 32 12.69 4.85 5.25
C ARG A 32 13.41 5.46 4.04
N LEU A 33 13.04 6.66 3.64
CA LEU A 33 13.68 7.41 2.54
C LEU A 33 14.77 8.38 3.04
N ASP A 34 15.06 8.37 4.35
CA ASP A 34 16.12 9.15 4.99
C ASP A 34 17.47 8.90 4.29
N PRO A 35 18.28 9.94 3.99
CA PRO A 35 19.61 9.80 3.41
C PRO A 35 20.50 8.74 4.09
N LEU A 36 20.39 8.53 5.42
CA LEU A 36 21.14 7.44 6.10
C LEU A 36 20.69 6.03 5.69
N ALA A 37 19.42 5.85 5.33
CA ALA A 37 18.90 4.59 4.81
C ALA A 37 19.30 4.35 3.34
N ARG A 38 19.54 5.43 2.56
CA ARG A 38 20.04 5.32 1.17
C ARG A 38 21.42 4.71 1.08
N GLU A 39 22.29 4.95 2.05
CA GLU A 39 23.63 4.34 2.12
C GLU A 39 23.59 2.81 2.39
N GLN A 40 22.41 2.27 2.77
CA GLN A 40 22.21 0.85 3.08
C GLN A 40 21.35 0.11 2.04
N LEU A 41 20.91 0.79 0.97
CA LEU A 41 20.10 0.14 -0.07
C LEU A 41 20.93 -0.92 -0.78
N GLN A 42 20.46 -2.16 -0.71
CA GLN A 42 21.04 -3.27 -1.45
C GLN A 42 20.35 -3.35 -2.80
N VAL A 43 20.92 -2.64 -3.78
CA VAL A 43 20.41 -2.66 -5.15
C VAL A 43 20.80 -3.98 -5.80
N GLU A 44 19.79 -4.75 -6.18
CA GLU A 44 19.95 -6.00 -6.92
C GLU A 44 18.86 -6.14 -7.99
N PRO A 45 19.07 -6.98 -9.01
CA PRO A 45 18.05 -7.24 -10.02
C PRO A 45 16.81 -7.90 -9.38
N VAL A 46 15.68 -7.21 -9.43
CA VAL A 46 14.39 -7.71 -8.92
C VAL A 46 13.52 -8.17 -10.08
N ALA A 47 13.18 -9.46 -10.12
CA ALA A 47 12.23 -10.01 -11.08
C ALA A 47 10.82 -9.45 -10.83
N LEU A 48 10.24 -8.79 -11.83
CA LEU A 48 9.00 -8.02 -11.68
C LEU A 48 7.75 -8.89 -11.73
N ALA A 49 7.72 -9.92 -12.58
CA ALA A 49 6.60 -10.85 -12.67
C ALA A 49 6.24 -11.50 -11.32
N PRO A 50 7.17 -12.18 -10.60
CA PRO A 50 6.84 -12.78 -9.31
C PRO A 50 6.52 -11.72 -8.24
N LEU A 51 7.09 -10.52 -8.32
CA LEU A 51 6.76 -9.42 -7.40
C LEU A 51 5.30 -8.99 -7.57
N PHE A 52 4.86 -8.77 -8.81
CA PHE A 52 3.47 -8.39 -9.08
C PHE A 52 2.49 -9.50 -8.74
N GLU A 53 2.81 -10.76 -9.03
CA GLU A 53 1.96 -11.90 -8.65
C GLU A 53 1.70 -11.94 -7.14
N ARG A 54 2.76 -11.78 -6.32
CA ARG A 54 2.62 -11.72 -4.85
C ARG A 54 1.76 -10.54 -4.41
N LEU A 55 1.98 -9.36 -4.99
CA LEU A 55 1.22 -8.16 -4.64
C LEU A 55 -0.25 -8.30 -5.02
N LEU A 56 -0.57 -8.76 -6.23
CA LEU A 56 -1.94 -8.97 -6.67
C LEU A 56 -2.65 -10.02 -5.79
N ALA A 57 -1.99 -11.14 -5.50
CA ALA A 57 -2.55 -12.18 -4.63
C ALA A 57 -2.85 -11.65 -3.22
N ALA A 58 -1.95 -10.84 -2.64
CA ALA A 58 -2.13 -10.26 -1.32
C ALA A 58 -3.33 -9.29 -1.24
N HIS A 59 -3.63 -8.57 -2.33
CA HIS A 59 -4.69 -7.56 -2.35
C HIS A 59 -5.99 -8.03 -3.01
N ALA A 60 -6.00 -9.22 -3.64
CA ALA A 60 -7.19 -9.79 -4.26
C ALA A 60 -8.42 -9.85 -3.32
N PRO A 61 -8.30 -10.21 -2.02
CA PRO A 61 -9.45 -10.19 -1.11
C PRO A 61 -10.03 -8.78 -0.89
N GLN A 62 -9.16 -7.76 -0.81
CA GLN A 62 -9.59 -6.38 -0.63
C GLN A 62 -10.22 -5.82 -1.90
N ALA A 63 -9.62 -6.09 -3.06
CA ALA A 63 -10.15 -5.71 -4.36
C ALA A 63 -11.54 -6.32 -4.60
N ALA A 64 -11.70 -7.62 -4.33
CA ALA A 64 -12.97 -8.34 -4.46
C ALA A 64 -14.08 -7.74 -3.57
N ARG A 65 -13.76 -7.39 -2.31
CA ARG A 65 -14.72 -6.74 -1.40
C ARG A 65 -15.22 -5.38 -1.89
N ARG A 66 -14.42 -4.68 -2.70
CA ARG A 66 -14.79 -3.37 -3.28
C ARG A 66 -15.30 -3.47 -4.72
N GLY A 67 -15.31 -4.66 -5.33
CA GLY A 67 -15.67 -4.83 -6.74
C GLY A 67 -14.68 -4.17 -7.70
N ILE A 68 -13.42 -4.02 -7.29
CA ILE A 68 -12.36 -3.41 -8.09
C ILE A 68 -11.54 -4.53 -8.74
N VAL A 69 -11.18 -4.35 -10.02
CA VAL A 69 -10.25 -5.22 -10.75
C VAL A 69 -8.87 -4.58 -10.72
N VAL A 70 -7.85 -5.36 -10.37
CA VAL A 70 -6.45 -4.93 -10.36
C VAL A 70 -5.67 -5.82 -11.31
N ASP A 71 -5.05 -5.21 -12.31
CA ASP A 71 -4.20 -5.88 -13.29
C ASP A 71 -2.79 -5.28 -13.25
N ALA A 72 -1.77 -6.13 -13.44
CA ALA A 72 -0.39 -5.70 -13.63
C ALA A 72 0.06 -5.99 -15.06
N ARG A 73 0.68 -5.00 -15.70
CA ARG A 73 1.33 -5.15 -17.02
C ARG A 73 2.74 -4.60 -16.92
N CYS A 74 3.71 -5.39 -17.34
CA CYS A 74 5.10 -4.99 -17.33
C CYS A 74 5.82 -5.58 -18.55
N GLU A 75 6.56 -4.73 -19.24
CA GLU A 75 7.40 -5.13 -20.37
C GLU A 75 8.83 -5.48 -19.93
N LEU A 76 9.20 -5.08 -18.71
CA LEU A 76 10.50 -5.37 -18.13
C LEU A 76 10.45 -6.69 -17.36
N GLU A 77 11.48 -7.52 -17.56
CA GLU A 77 11.65 -8.76 -16.79
C GLU A 77 12.12 -8.46 -15.36
N SER A 78 13.07 -7.52 -15.23
CA SER A 78 13.64 -7.11 -13.96
C SER A 78 14.01 -5.62 -13.92
N VAL A 79 14.18 -5.10 -12.70
CA VAL A 79 14.71 -3.75 -12.43
C VAL A 79 15.73 -3.81 -11.30
N ASP A 80 16.78 -3.01 -11.41
CA ASP A 80 17.74 -2.83 -10.32
C ASP A 80 17.13 -1.96 -9.23
N ALA A 81 16.82 -2.56 -8.08
CA ALA A 81 16.22 -1.88 -6.95
C ALA A 81 16.55 -2.61 -5.65
N ASP A 82 16.34 -1.96 -4.52
CA ASP A 82 16.23 -2.68 -3.25
C ASP A 82 14.87 -3.41 -3.24
N PRO A 83 14.85 -4.77 -3.18
CA PRO A 83 13.61 -5.53 -3.33
C PRO A 83 12.58 -5.20 -2.25
N ARG A 84 13.06 -4.98 -1.02
CA ARG A 84 12.19 -4.67 0.13
C ARG A 84 11.56 -3.29 -0.04
N MET A 85 12.34 -2.31 -0.47
CA MET A 85 11.83 -0.95 -0.68
C MET A 85 10.89 -0.86 -1.86
N LEU A 86 11.18 -1.58 -2.96
CA LEU A 86 10.29 -1.66 -4.11
C LEU A 86 8.94 -2.29 -3.72
N GLU A 87 8.96 -3.40 -2.96
CA GLU A 87 7.73 -4.04 -2.48
C GLU A 87 6.92 -3.12 -1.56
N ILE A 88 7.57 -2.40 -0.64
CA ILE A 88 6.89 -1.43 0.23
C ILE A 88 6.24 -0.31 -0.60
N ALA A 89 6.96 0.25 -1.57
CA ALA A 89 6.46 1.32 -2.41
C ALA A 89 5.22 0.87 -3.20
N LEU A 90 5.30 -0.28 -3.87
CA LEU A 90 4.19 -0.80 -4.67
C LEU A 90 2.97 -1.17 -3.82
N ARG A 91 3.17 -1.79 -2.65
CA ARG A 91 2.09 -2.09 -1.71
C ARG A 91 1.38 -0.82 -1.28
N ASN A 92 2.13 0.22 -0.90
CA ASN A 92 1.55 1.49 -0.47
C ASN A 92 0.73 2.15 -1.59
N LEU A 93 1.19 2.09 -2.84
CA LEU A 93 0.44 2.61 -3.99
C LEU A 93 -0.86 1.82 -4.20
N LEU A 94 -0.80 0.49 -4.13
CA LEU A 94 -1.95 -0.37 -4.32
C LEU A 94 -2.97 -0.24 -3.18
N ASP A 95 -2.53 -0.18 -1.93
CA ASP A 95 -3.35 0.09 -0.76
C ASP A 95 -4.10 1.42 -0.91
N ASN A 96 -3.39 2.46 -1.37
CA ASN A 96 -3.98 3.77 -1.62
C ASN A 96 -5.03 3.70 -2.74
N ALA A 97 -4.71 3.07 -3.87
CA ALA A 97 -5.66 2.90 -4.97
C ALA A 97 -6.91 2.13 -4.51
N LEU A 98 -6.73 1.05 -3.76
CA LEU A 98 -7.82 0.24 -3.21
C LEU A 98 -8.53 0.88 -2.02
N ARG A 99 -8.06 1.99 -1.46
CA ARG A 99 -8.77 2.72 -0.40
C ARG A 99 -9.57 3.90 -0.95
N TYR A 100 -9.04 4.57 -1.97
CA TYR A 100 -9.57 5.85 -2.47
C TYR A 100 -10.17 5.79 -3.87
N GLY A 101 -9.88 4.74 -4.66
CA GLY A 101 -10.58 4.44 -5.92
C GLY A 101 -12.00 3.94 -5.70
#